data_AF-A0A6A7BG14-F1
#
_entry.id   AF-A0A6A7BG14-F1
#
_cell.length_a   1.000
_cell.length_b   1.000
_cell.length_c   1.000
_cell.angle_alpha   90.00
_cell.angle_beta   90.00
_cell.angle_gamma   90.00
#
_symmetry.space_group_name_H-M   'P 1'
#
loop_
_entity.id
_entity.type
_entity.pdbx_description
1 polymer ?
#
loop_
_entity_poly.entity_id
_entity_poly.type
_entity_poly.pdbx_seq_one_letter_code
_entity_poly.pdbx_strand_id
1 'polypeptide(L)'
;MERLHGEPVGVGWFERSEQSRAKILDQFKRMIEDMRSTTPPQGIDVAHVDGGALCDPRLPGTSTHFGPFRTIQDFHRHLLSGMEAHPEHKPEISQLISQ
;
A
#
# COMPACT_ATOMS: atom_id res chain seq x y z
N MET A 1 16.60 9.84 -2.92
CA MET A 1 15.99 9.37 -4.18
C MET A 1 15.93 10.54 -5.14
N GLU A 2 16.60 10.44 -6.28
CA GLU A 2 16.47 11.41 -7.36
C GLU A 2 15.33 10.98 -8.28
N ARG A 3 14.44 11.90 -8.65
CA ARG A 3 13.36 11.60 -9.59
C ARG A 3 13.95 11.62 -10.99
N LEU A 4 13.87 10.48 -11.68
CA LEU A 4 14.23 10.43 -13.09
C LEU A 4 13.20 11.22 -13.91
N HIS A 5 13.71 12.05 -14.83
CA HIS A 5 12.86 12.72 -15.81
C HIS A 5 12.28 11.70 -16.79
N GLY A 6 10.96 11.68 -16.92
CA GLY A 6 10.26 10.79 -17.83
C GLY A 6 8.79 11.14 -17.93
N GLU A 7 8.15 10.63 -18.97
CA GLU A 7 6.72 10.78 -19.18
C GLU A 7 5.95 9.72 -18.39
N PRO A 8 4.81 10.07 -17.74
CA PRO A 8 3.95 9.10 -17.10
C PRO A 8 3.53 8.00 -18.09
N VAL A 9 3.49 6.74 -17.64
CA VAL A 9 3.17 5.59 -18.52
C VAL A 9 1.81 5.70 -19.20
N GLY A 10 0.87 6.45 -18.60
CA GLY A 10 -0.44 6.74 -19.19
C GLY A 10 -0.36 7.61 -20.44
N VAL A 11 0.66 8.46 -20.57
CA VAL A 11 0.88 9.29 -21.76
C VAL A 11 1.28 8.37 -22.93
N GLY A 12 0.46 8.36 -23.98
CA GLY A 12 0.69 7.54 -25.17
C GLY A 12 0.50 6.03 -24.95
N TRP A 13 -0.10 5.58 -23.83
CA TRP A 13 -0.28 4.14 -23.57
C TRP A 13 -1.02 3.42 -24.72
N PHE A 14 -2.08 4.04 -25.24
CA PHE A 14 -2.88 3.49 -26.35
C PHE A 14 -2.19 3.59 -27.71
N GLU A 15 -1.18 4.46 -27.84
CA GLU A 15 -0.39 4.65 -29.08
C GLU A 15 0.76 3.63 -29.17
N ARG A 16 1.06 2.92 -28.07
CA ARG A 16 2.11 1.90 -28.04
C ARG A 16 1.68 0.62 -28.73
N SER A 17 2.64 0.01 -29.43
CA SER A 17 2.47 -1.36 -29.95
C SER A 17 2.16 -2.35 -28.82
N GLU A 18 1.46 -3.42 -29.13
CA GLU A 18 1.21 -4.52 -28.19
C GLU A 18 2.51 -5.09 -27.61
N GLN A 19 3.54 -5.25 -28.44
CA GLN A 19 4.85 -5.70 -28.02
C GLN A 19 5.49 -4.77 -26.97
N SER A 20 5.38 -3.45 -27.16
CA SER A 20 5.90 -2.47 -26.20
C SER A 20 5.13 -2.53 -24.87
N ARG A 21 3.79 -2.63 -24.94
CA ARG A 21 2.94 -2.77 -23.73
C ARG A 21 3.26 -4.06 -22.97
N ALA A 22 3.40 -5.18 -23.66
CA ALA A 22 3.75 -6.46 -23.06
C ALA A 22 5.11 -6.41 -22.35
N LYS A 23 6.12 -5.78 -22.98
CA LYS A 23 7.45 -5.61 -22.36
C LYS A 23 7.42 -4.78 -21.08
N ILE A 24 6.63 -3.69 -21.06
CA ILE A 24 6.47 -2.85 -19.87
C ILE A 24 5.78 -3.65 -18.75
N LEU A 25 4.69 -4.36 -19.07
CA LEU A 25 3.97 -5.16 -18.09
C LEU A 25 4.83 -6.29 -17.51
N ASP A 26 5.65 -6.95 -18.35
CA ASP A 26 6.58 -7.98 -17.90
C ASP A 26 7.65 -7.40 -16.94
N GLN A 27 8.19 -6.22 -17.26
CA GLN A 27 9.12 -5.53 -16.37
C GLN A 27 8.47 -5.18 -15.02
N PHE A 28 7.25 -4.64 -15.03
CA PHE A 28 6.50 -4.32 -13.80
C PHE A 28 6.20 -5.58 -12.98
N LYS A 29 5.80 -6.67 -13.64
CA LYS A 29 5.55 -7.96 -12.98
C LYS A 29 6.79 -8.42 -12.22
N ARG A 30 7.96 -8.41 -12.87
CA ARG A 30 9.23 -8.81 -12.24
C ARG A 30 9.57 -7.94 -11.02
N MET A 31 9.42 -6.62 -11.12
CA MET A 31 9.65 -5.72 -9.97
C MET A 31 8.72 -6.03 -8.79
N ILE A 32 7.45 -6.36 -9.06
CA ILE A 32 6.49 -6.74 -8.02
C ILE A 32 6.86 -8.09 -7.40
N GLU A 33 7.28 -9.06 -8.22
CA GLU A 33 7.77 -10.36 -7.75
C GLU A 33 9.00 -10.19 -6.85
N ASP A 34 9.96 -9.37 -7.25
CA ASP A 34 11.15 -9.06 -6.45
C ASP A 34 10.75 -8.44 -5.09
N MET A 35 9.86 -7.44 -5.08
CA MET A 35 9.36 -6.84 -3.83
C MET A 35 8.66 -7.86 -2.93
N ARG A 36 7.83 -8.74 -3.50
CA ARG A 36 7.11 -9.78 -2.73
C ARG A 36 8.02 -10.89 -2.22
N SER A 37 9.14 -11.14 -2.89
CA SER A 37 10.14 -12.12 -2.47
C SER A 37 11.01 -11.63 -1.29
N THR A 38 11.00 -10.33 -1.04
CA THR A 38 11.79 -9.73 0.04
C THR A 38 11.20 -10.12 1.39
N THR A 39 12.03 -10.69 2.27
CA THR A 39 11.58 -11.08 3.61
C THR A 39 11.38 -9.85 4.49
N PRO A 40 10.22 -9.68 5.14
CA PRO A 40 10.00 -8.54 6.02
C PRO A 40 10.90 -8.62 7.28
N PRO A 41 11.28 -7.47 7.87
CA PRO A 41 11.97 -7.43 9.15
C PRO A 41 11.15 -8.11 10.25
N GLN A 42 11.82 -8.79 11.20
CA GLN A 42 11.11 -9.44 12.31
C GLN A 42 10.52 -8.42 13.28
N GLY A 43 9.26 -8.62 13.68
CA GLY A 43 8.60 -7.86 14.75
C GLY A 43 7.93 -6.55 14.34
N ILE A 44 7.92 -6.22 13.05
CA ILE A 44 7.21 -5.07 12.48
C ILE A 44 6.50 -5.54 11.19
N ASP A 45 5.16 -5.58 11.24
CA ASP A 45 4.36 -6.02 10.08
C ASP A 45 4.09 -4.89 9.08
N VAL A 46 3.92 -3.64 9.55
CA VAL A 46 3.60 -2.51 8.67
C VAL A 46 4.44 -1.28 9.03
N ALA A 47 5.37 -0.91 8.17
CA ALA A 47 6.23 0.26 8.33
C ALA A 47 6.71 0.81 6.98
N HIS A 48 7.40 1.94 7.02
CA HIS A 48 8.17 2.42 5.88
C HIS A 48 9.33 1.44 5.57
N VAL A 49 9.91 1.53 4.37
CA VAL A 49 10.95 0.58 3.90
C VAL A 49 12.22 0.58 4.76
N ASP A 50 12.47 1.65 5.51
CA ASP A 50 13.56 1.78 6.49
C ASP A 50 13.15 1.40 7.93
N GLY A 51 11.92 0.90 8.12
CA GLY A 51 11.34 0.58 9.43
C GLY A 51 10.72 1.78 10.16
N GLY A 52 10.73 2.97 9.56
CA GLY A 52 10.16 4.19 10.13
C GLY A 52 8.64 4.33 9.98
N ALA A 53 8.14 5.52 10.32
CA ALA A 53 6.73 5.87 10.16
C ALA A 53 6.33 5.97 8.68
N LEU A 54 5.11 5.55 8.38
CA LEU A 54 4.48 5.75 7.08
C LEU A 54 4.09 7.21 6.91
N CYS A 55 3.93 7.66 5.66
CA CYS A 55 3.47 9.01 5.34
C CYS A 55 2.49 8.98 4.15
N ASP A 56 1.23 9.34 4.38
CA ASP A 56 0.21 9.48 3.34
C ASP A 56 -0.74 10.63 3.68
N PRO A 57 -0.67 11.78 2.97
CA PRO A 57 -1.51 12.93 3.26
C PRO A 57 -2.98 12.74 2.85
N ARG A 58 -3.33 11.64 2.17
CA ARG A 58 -4.71 11.34 1.78
C ARG A 58 -5.52 10.69 2.91
N LEU A 59 -4.84 10.18 3.94
CA LEU A 59 -5.50 9.56 5.07
C LEU A 59 -6.00 10.63 6.06
N PRO A 60 -7.23 10.49 6.59
CA PRO A 60 -7.75 11.42 7.60
C PRO A 60 -6.94 11.27 8.91
N GLY A 61 -6.60 12.39 9.55
CA GLY A 61 -5.85 12.38 10.79
C GLY A 61 -5.27 13.74 11.15
N THR A 62 -4.62 13.81 12.33
CA THR A 62 -3.95 15.03 12.83
C THR A 62 -2.51 15.17 12.32
N SER A 63 -1.97 14.12 11.71
CA SER A 63 -0.59 14.04 11.20
C SER A 63 -0.59 13.31 9.87
N THR A 64 0.29 13.72 8.97
CA THR A 64 0.57 13.00 7.71
C THR A 64 1.40 11.73 7.93
N HIS A 65 2.06 11.62 9.09
CA HIS A 65 2.88 10.47 9.49
C HIS A 65 2.18 9.62 10.55
N PHE A 66 2.29 8.29 10.41
CA PHE A 66 1.63 7.31 11.28
C PHE A 66 2.37 5.97 11.31
N GLY A 67 2.11 5.15 12.33
CA GLY A 67 2.87 3.92 12.58
C GLY A 67 4.29 4.20 13.11
N PRO A 68 5.24 3.23 13.00
CA PRO A 68 5.06 1.87 12.46
C PRO A 68 4.10 1.02 13.32
N PHE A 69 3.52 -0.01 12.73
CA PHE A 69 2.59 -0.92 13.40
C PHE A 69 3.21 -2.29 13.56
N ARG A 70 3.03 -2.87 14.76
CA ARG A 70 3.51 -4.21 15.08
C ARG A 70 2.72 -5.28 14.35
N THR A 71 1.43 -5.03 14.14
CA THR A 71 0.51 -5.97 13.51
C THR A 71 -0.31 -5.28 12.41
N ILE A 72 -0.79 -6.05 11.45
CA ILE A 72 -1.74 -5.56 10.43
C ILE A 72 -3.02 -5.01 11.09
N GLN A 73 -3.44 -5.61 12.21
CA GLN A 73 -4.59 -5.19 13.00
C GLN A 73 -4.48 -3.78 13.55
N ASP A 74 -3.32 -3.44 14.12
CA ASP A 74 -3.07 -2.10 14.66
C ASP A 74 -3.15 -1.05 13.54
N PHE A 75 -2.66 -1.40 12.34
CA PHE A 75 -2.76 -0.57 11.16
C PHE A 75 -4.23 -0.38 10.70
N HIS A 76 -5.01 -1.46 10.59
CA HIS A 76 -6.42 -1.36 10.21
C HIS A 76 -7.23 -0.55 11.23
N ARG A 77 -7.00 -0.74 12.52
CA ARG A 77 -7.64 0.04 13.58
C ARG A 77 -7.31 1.53 13.46
N HIS A 78 -6.07 1.86 13.11
CA HIS A 78 -5.67 3.23 12.83
C HIS A 78 -6.42 3.83 11.63
N LEU A 79 -6.52 3.10 10.51
CA LEU A 79 -7.29 3.55 9.33
C LEU A 79 -8.76 3.80 9.65
N LEU A 80 -9.32 3.04 10.58
CA LEU A 80 -10.70 3.19 11.05
C LEU A 80 -10.88 4.25 12.13
N SER A 81 -9.83 5.01 12.50
CA SER A 81 -9.85 5.96 13.63
C SER A 81 -10.32 5.33 14.94
N GLY A 82 -10.07 4.03 15.13
CA GLY A 82 -10.54 3.28 16.30
C GLY A 82 -12.04 2.96 16.30
N MET A 83 -12.74 3.06 15.16
CA MET A 83 -14.12 2.58 15.07
C MET A 83 -14.21 1.08 15.36
N GLU A 84 -15.16 0.72 16.22
CA GLU A 84 -15.55 -0.66 16.48
C GLU A 84 -16.71 -1.08 15.56
N ALA A 85 -16.93 -2.39 15.43
CA ALA A 85 -18.05 -2.91 14.66
C ALA A 85 -19.37 -2.47 15.31
N HIS A 86 -20.22 -1.77 14.55
CA HIS A 86 -21.55 -1.38 15.01
C HIS A 86 -22.51 -2.57 14.90
N PRO A 87 -23.48 -2.74 15.82
CA PRO A 87 -24.46 -3.83 15.75
C PRO A 87 -25.29 -3.88 14.46
N GLU A 88 -25.44 -2.74 13.78
CA GLU A 88 -26.17 -2.62 12.50
C GLU A 88 -25.29 -2.87 11.26
N HIS A 89 -23.98 -3.04 11.43
CA HIS A 89 -23.13 -3.41 10.31
C HIS A 89 -23.50 -4.81 9.80
N LYS A 90 -23.44 -4.98 8.48
CA LYS A 90 -23.57 -6.31 7.89
C LYS A 90 -22.47 -7.23 8.44
N PRO A 91 -22.73 -8.54 8.60
CA PRO A 91 -21.76 -9.48 9.16
C PRO A 91 -20.38 -9.42 8.51
N GLU A 92 -20.30 -9.19 7.20
CA GLU A 92 -19.04 -9.11 6.45
C GLU A 92 -18.22 -7.86 6.84
N ILE A 93 -18.90 -6.75 7.12
CA ILE A 93 -18.26 -5.50 7.58
C ILE A 93 -17.79 -5.65 9.02
N SER A 94 -18.62 -6.24 9.90
CA SER A 94 -18.25 -6.51 11.29
C SER A 94 -17.06 -7.48 11.38
N GLN A 95 -17.02 -8.49 10.50
CA GLN A 95 -15.89 -9.41 10.40
C GLN A 95 -14.63 -8.69 9.92
N LEU A 96 -14.72 -7.78 8.95
CA LEU A 96 -13.58 -7.01 8.46
C LEU A 96 -13.01 -6.06 9.53
N ILE A 97 -13.87 -5.45 10.35
CA ILE A 97 -13.46 -4.54 11.44
C ILE A 97 -12.84 -5.31 12.62
N SER A 98 -13.23 -6.57 12.84
CA SER A 98 -12.75 -7.40 13.94
C SER A 98 -11.48 -8.20 13.64
N GLN A 99 -10.96 -8.14 12.40
CA GLN A 99 -9.71 -8.82 12.00
C GLN A 99 -8.47 -8.16 12.59
#